data_AF-A0A938SF89-F1
#
_entry.id   AF-A0A938SF89-F1
#
_cell.length_a   1.000
_cell.length_b   1.000
_cell.length_c   1.000
_cell.angle_alpha   90.00
_cell.angle_beta   90.00
_cell.angle_gamma   90.00
#
_symmetry.space_group_name_H-M   'P 1'
#
loop_
_entity.id
_entity.type
_entity.pdbx_description
1 polymer ?
#
loop_
_entity_poly.entity_id
_entity_poly.type
_entity_poly.pdbx_seq_one_letter_code
_entity_poly.pdbx_strand_id
1 'polypeptide(L)'
;MVSGCIQLLAGLRPPLIGAWAVVASMVLGAVATWAQESKPLPHPPNAVQVLAFETKKVMHEVGEPVTFLCTLQVSNATPSLIPTQGELVSPPLRVEVWDEHGLNEPVKMVEARLDKAAREPVSLELVWQPSTGLFGHQAHLRVFDSAGRELAQAHTLYEVADGRWQHLMRFAAMGGHLAAGEHLGEDDLRRIVRAMRDAHLNTLELFAWMPEPHDFTPETPLWKSAYYRRDKDARISAENIIRLGRLLHENGMKLVAYNETSVLEPSVSIPGQDAEAYKVYYRHGDGRLELQAPYKTSGQCFQPNSLKVADLFAREMAESVRRFDWDGILMDSATQAFYATANGHDAKGNRLTDLTPGQVGERYVGTARKAVHAV
;
A
#
# COMPACT_ATOMS: atom_id res chain seq x y z
N MET A 1 7.51 -17.52 -8.38
CA MET A 1 6.38 -18.15 -7.68
C MET A 1 5.81 -17.09 -6.74
N VAL A 2 4.89 -16.26 -7.23
CA VAL A 2 4.16 -15.27 -6.42
C VAL A 2 2.86 -15.95 -6.02
N SER A 3 2.76 -16.42 -4.78
CA SER A 3 1.50 -16.87 -4.19
C SER A 3 1.09 -15.80 -3.19
N GLY A 4 0.60 -14.67 -3.70
CA GLY A 4 0.08 -13.57 -2.90
C GLY A 4 -1.39 -13.81 -2.60
N CYS A 5 -1.76 -13.95 -1.33
CA CYS A 5 -3.15 -13.98 -0.91
C CYS A 5 -3.80 -12.62 -1.15
N ILE A 6 -4.59 -12.48 -2.22
CA ILE A 6 -5.43 -11.30 -2.42
C ILE A 6 -6.63 -11.40 -1.48
N GLN A 7 -6.70 -10.48 -0.52
CA GLN A 7 -7.79 -10.42 0.45
C GLN A 7 -8.63 -9.17 0.22
N LEU A 8 -9.92 -9.38 -0.04
CA LEU A 8 -10.96 -8.35 -0.16
C LEU A 8 -11.28 -7.75 1.22
N LEU A 9 -11.12 -6.44 1.36
CA LEU A 9 -11.38 -5.69 2.58
C LEU A 9 -12.81 -5.15 2.58
N ALA A 10 -13.71 -5.82 3.30
CA ALA A 10 -15.07 -5.35 3.53
C ALA A 10 -15.31 -5.14 5.03
N GLY A 11 -15.73 -3.93 5.44
CA GLY A 11 -16.39 -3.74 6.74
C GLY A 11 -15.72 -2.84 7.80
N LEU A 12 -14.96 -1.80 7.43
CA LEU A 12 -14.61 -0.75 8.40
C LEU A 12 -15.77 0.24 8.55
N ARG A 13 -16.31 0.39 9.76
CA ARG A 13 -17.37 1.38 10.07
C ARG A 13 -16.80 2.81 9.97
N PRO A 14 -17.43 3.75 9.23
CA PRO A 14 -16.99 5.14 9.20
C PRO A 14 -17.60 5.93 10.37
N PRO A 15 -16.94 7.02 10.78
CA PRO A 15 -17.55 8.31 10.44
C PRO A 15 -16.58 9.26 9.72
N LEU A 16 -17.16 10.08 8.84
CA LEU A 16 -16.63 11.33 8.26
C LEU A 16 -15.50 11.20 7.20
N ILE A 17 -15.88 10.81 5.99
CA ILE A 17 -15.02 10.74 4.77
C ILE A 17 -14.81 12.13 4.09
N GLY A 18 -15.35 13.22 4.65
CA GLY A 18 -15.28 14.55 4.02
C GLY A 18 -13.94 15.31 4.13
N ALA A 19 -12.98 14.86 4.95
CA ALA A 19 -11.82 15.67 5.33
C ALA A 19 -10.44 15.06 5.01
N TRP A 20 -10.35 13.80 4.58
CA TRP A 20 -9.05 13.09 4.55
C TRP A 20 -8.25 13.25 3.26
N ALA A 21 -8.88 13.57 2.12
CA ALA A 21 -8.16 13.77 0.85
C ALA A 21 -7.27 15.03 0.84
N VAL A 22 -7.51 16.00 1.73
CA VAL A 22 -6.69 17.23 1.85
C VAL A 22 -5.54 17.04 2.84
N VAL A 23 -5.61 16.03 3.73
CA VAL A 23 -4.58 15.79 4.75
C VAL A 23 -3.36 15.07 4.15
N ALA A 24 -3.52 14.24 3.12
CA ALA A 24 -2.38 13.53 2.49
C ALA A 24 -1.34 14.49 1.86
N SER A 25 -1.77 15.56 1.19
CA SER A 25 -0.85 16.55 0.61
C SER A 25 -0.18 17.45 1.65
N MET A 26 -0.80 17.66 2.81
CA MET A 26 -0.21 18.44 3.92
C MET A 26 0.70 17.58 4.82
N VAL A 27 0.40 16.29 4.98
CA VAL A 27 1.20 15.35 5.78
C VAL A 27 2.50 14.98 5.07
N LEU A 28 2.51 14.83 3.73
CA LEU A 28 3.75 14.59 2.99
C LEU A 28 4.75 15.77 3.08
N GLY A 29 4.26 16.99 3.30
CA GLY A 29 5.11 18.16 3.56
C GLY A 29 5.60 18.30 5.01
N ALA A 30 4.89 17.72 5.98
CA ALA A 30 5.17 17.87 7.41
C ALA A 30 5.89 16.67 8.05
N VAL A 31 5.78 15.45 7.50
CA VAL A 31 6.42 14.25 8.06
C VAL A 31 7.92 14.19 7.75
N ALA A 32 8.36 14.84 6.67
CA ALA A 32 9.77 14.97 6.30
C ALA A 32 10.64 15.64 7.38
N THR A 33 10.04 16.33 8.36
CA THR A 33 10.77 17.00 9.44
C THR A 33 10.99 16.13 10.68
N TRP A 34 10.28 15.00 10.83
CA TRP A 34 10.37 14.18 12.05
C TRP A 34 11.33 12.98 11.93
N ALA A 35 11.59 12.49 10.72
CA ALA A 35 12.39 11.29 10.46
C ALA A 35 13.93 11.49 10.54
N GLN A 36 14.43 12.66 10.93
CA GLN A 36 15.88 12.94 10.94
C GLN A 36 16.38 13.72 12.17
N GLU A 37 15.73 13.58 13.33
CA GLU A 37 16.34 14.01 14.59
C GLU A 37 17.39 12.98 15.06
N SER A 38 18.55 12.97 14.39
CA SER A 38 19.76 12.45 15.01
C SER A 38 20.11 13.39 16.16
N LYS A 39 19.79 13.01 17.41
CA LYS A 39 20.28 13.76 18.58
C LYS A 39 21.81 13.70 18.54
N PRO A 40 22.51 14.83 18.37
CA PRO A 40 23.96 14.82 18.45
C PRO A 40 24.34 14.39 19.87
N LEU A 41 25.11 13.30 19.98
CA LEU A 41 25.72 12.92 21.24
C LEU A 41 26.65 14.07 21.69
N PRO A 42 26.83 14.31 23.01
CA PRO A 42 27.63 15.41 23.55
C PRO A 42 29.16 15.24 23.37
N HIS A 43 29.59 14.49 22.36
CA HIS A 43 30.97 14.13 22.09
C HIS A 43 31.56 14.96 20.94
N PRO A 44 32.90 15.10 20.86
CA PRO A 44 33.54 15.92 19.81
C PRO A 44 33.05 15.52 18.42
N PRO A 45 33.01 16.48 17.46
CA PRO A 45 32.28 16.35 16.20
C PRO A 45 32.49 14.99 15.55
N ASN A 46 31.37 14.26 15.45
CA ASN A 46 31.19 12.89 14.96
C ASN A 46 32.32 12.41 14.02
N ALA A 47 33.18 11.55 14.57
CA ALA A 47 34.19 10.81 13.80
C ALA A 47 33.56 10.01 12.64
N VAL A 48 32.29 9.61 12.78
CA VAL A 48 31.53 8.89 11.77
C VAL A 48 30.17 9.54 11.60
N GLN A 49 29.80 9.83 10.36
CA GLN A 49 28.47 10.29 9.98
C GLN A 49 27.70 9.12 9.35
N VAL A 50 26.47 8.89 9.80
CA VAL A 50 25.52 8.01 9.11
C VAL A 50 24.78 8.86 8.08
N LEU A 51 25.03 8.61 6.80
CA LEU A 51 24.40 9.33 5.70
C LEU A 51 23.02 8.75 5.35
N ALA A 52 22.88 7.43 5.47
CA ALA A 52 21.62 6.73 5.26
C ALA A 52 21.58 5.45 6.12
N PHE A 53 20.41 5.15 6.67
CA PHE A 53 20.12 3.87 7.31
C PHE A 53 18.66 3.52 7.05
N GLU A 54 18.43 2.53 6.21
CA GLU A 54 17.10 2.11 5.80
C GLU A 54 17.05 0.62 5.49
N THR A 55 15.87 0.00 5.48
CA THR A 55 15.70 -1.37 5.00
C THR A 55 15.48 -1.41 3.50
N LYS A 56 15.92 -2.45 2.79
CA LYS A 56 15.63 -2.56 1.35
C LYS A 56 14.13 -2.53 1.03
N LYS A 57 13.30 -3.11 1.91
CA LYS A 57 11.84 -3.06 1.84
C LYS A 57 11.25 -2.49 3.13
N VAL A 58 10.12 -1.80 3.04
CA VAL A 58 9.44 -1.27 4.25
C VAL A 58 8.69 -2.35 5.01
N MET A 59 8.25 -3.40 4.30
CA MET A 59 7.58 -4.56 4.86
C MET A 59 8.15 -5.84 4.23
N HIS A 60 8.35 -6.84 5.07
CA HIS A 60 8.92 -8.15 4.74
C HIS A 60 7.93 -9.25 5.12
N GLU A 61 7.95 -10.36 4.41
CA GLU A 61 7.22 -11.56 4.86
C GLU A 61 8.01 -12.34 5.92
N VAL A 62 7.33 -13.08 6.79
CA VAL A 62 7.99 -14.03 7.70
C VAL A 62 8.82 -15.02 6.89
N GLY A 63 10.09 -15.19 7.25
CA GLY A 63 11.02 -16.03 6.49
C GLY A 63 11.70 -15.30 5.32
N GLU A 64 11.34 -14.05 5.01
CA GLU A 64 12.12 -13.19 4.12
C GLU A 64 13.25 -12.50 4.88
N PRO A 65 14.51 -12.53 4.39
CA PRO A 65 15.58 -11.76 4.99
C PRO A 65 15.30 -10.25 4.97
N VAL A 66 15.56 -9.57 6.09
CA VAL A 66 15.62 -8.12 6.18
C VAL A 66 17.04 -7.68 5.83
N THR A 67 17.17 -6.88 4.77
CA THR A 67 18.44 -6.27 4.37
C THR A 67 18.44 -4.81 4.82
N PHE A 68 19.34 -4.47 5.73
CA PHE A 68 19.61 -3.10 6.12
C PHE A 68 20.69 -2.51 5.21
N LEU A 69 20.37 -1.36 4.62
CA LEU A 69 21.25 -0.56 3.79
C LEU A 69 21.76 0.60 4.64
N CYS A 70 23.08 0.65 4.82
CA CYS A 70 23.73 1.65 5.64
C CYS A 70 24.83 2.35 4.84
N THR A 71 24.78 3.67 4.75
CA THR A 71 25.86 4.48 4.16
C THR A 71 26.54 5.29 5.24
N LEU A 72 27.83 5.07 5.43
CA LEU A 72 28.67 5.71 6.45
C LEU A 72 29.72 6.60 5.79
N GLN A 73 30.08 7.70 6.44
CA GLN A 73 31.25 8.51 6.08
C GLN A 73 32.08 8.78 7.33
N VAL A 74 33.38 8.47 7.28
CA VAL A 74 34.28 8.74 8.41
C VAL A 74 34.88 10.13 8.23
N SER A 75 34.64 11.03 9.20
CA SER A 75 35.16 12.39 9.16
C SER A 75 36.61 12.43 9.68
N ASN A 76 37.43 13.26 9.05
CA ASN A 76 38.84 13.44 9.41
C ASN A 76 39.06 14.16 10.77
N ALA A 77 37.99 14.50 11.49
CA ALA A 77 38.07 15.30 12.72
C ALA A 77 38.54 14.50 13.95
N THR A 78 38.73 13.18 13.84
CA THR A 78 39.24 12.35 14.94
C THR A 78 40.75 12.57 15.08
N PRO A 79 41.25 13.26 16.13
CA PRO A 79 42.65 13.70 16.19
C PRO A 79 43.64 12.58 16.57
N SER A 80 43.21 11.32 16.65
CA SER A 80 44.04 10.20 17.13
C SER A 80 44.68 9.37 16.01
N LEU A 81 44.97 10.00 14.87
CA LEU A 81 45.74 9.38 13.81
C LEU A 81 47.22 9.65 14.07
N ILE A 82 47.87 8.72 14.77
CA ILE A 82 49.32 8.74 14.95
C ILE A 82 49.93 8.57 13.55
N PRO A 83 50.68 9.55 13.02
CA PRO A 83 51.33 9.43 11.72
C PRO A 83 52.58 8.57 11.89
N THR A 84 52.42 7.26 12.00
CA THR A 84 53.54 6.33 11.82
C THR A 84 53.67 6.04 10.33
N GLN A 85 54.61 6.73 9.68
CA GLN A 85 55.18 6.35 8.38
C GLN A 85 54.18 6.18 7.21
N GLY A 86 53.41 7.23 6.91
CA GLY A 86 52.88 7.45 5.56
C GLY A 86 51.52 6.84 5.22
N GLU A 87 50.96 5.95 6.05
CA GLU A 87 49.58 5.46 5.90
C GLU A 87 48.75 5.78 7.15
N LEU A 88 47.65 6.50 6.95
CA LEU A 88 46.61 6.69 7.98
C LEU A 88 45.88 5.35 8.17
N VAL A 89 46.42 4.48 9.03
CA VAL A 89 45.72 3.26 9.45
C VAL A 89 44.70 3.65 10.51
N SER A 90 43.46 3.85 10.09
CA SER A 90 42.35 3.99 11.04
C SER A 90 42.03 2.62 11.64
N PRO A 91 41.80 2.52 12.96
CA PRO A 91 41.39 1.26 13.57
C PRO A 91 40.06 0.78 12.95
N PRO A 92 39.83 -0.53 12.87
CA PRO A 92 38.60 -1.07 12.32
C PRO A 92 37.39 -0.61 13.14
N LEU A 93 36.31 -0.25 12.45
CA LEU A 93 35.04 0.09 13.09
C LEU A 93 34.16 -1.14 13.22
N ARG A 94 33.42 -1.23 14.32
CA ARG A 94 32.38 -2.25 14.52
C ARG A 94 31.02 -1.63 14.28
N VAL A 95 30.26 -2.19 13.35
CA VAL A 95 28.92 -1.74 12.98
C VAL A 95 27.93 -2.79 13.45
N GLU A 96 26.98 -2.40 14.28
CA GLU A 96 25.97 -3.30 14.83
C GLU A 96 24.57 -2.80 14.47
N VAL A 97 23.66 -3.73 14.18
CA VAL A 97 22.23 -3.44 14.09
C VAL A 97 21.50 -4.18 15.20
N TRP A 98 20.67 -3.45 15.90
CA TRP A 98 19.85 -3.91 17.02
C TRP A 98 18.37 -3.76 16.64
N ASP A 99 17.53 -4.74 16.97
CA ASP A 99 16.08 -4.66 16.79
C ASP A 99 15.43 -4.28 18.11
N GLU A 100 14.53 -3.31 18.06
CA GLU A 100 13.58 -3.01 19.12
C GLU A 100 12.17 -3.35 18.62
N HIS A 101 11.51 -4.22 19.38
CA HIS A 101 10.19 -4.74 19.06
C HIS A 101 9.26 -4.55 20.26
N GLY A 102 8.22 -3.72 20.10
CA GLY A 102 7.29 -3.39 21.18
C GLY A 102 7.94 -2.55 22.28
N LEU A 103 7.76 -2.95 23.55
CA LEU A 103 8.45 -2.37 24.72
C LEU A 103 9.57 -3.28 25.23
N ASN A 104 10.05 -4.19 24.40
CA ASN A 104 11.11 -5.13 24.79
C ASN A 104 12.49 -4.45 24.73
N GLU A 105 13.46 -5.02 25.44
CA GLU A 105 14.85 -4.60 25.32
C GLU A 105 15.40 -4.86 23.91
N PRO A 106 16.18 -3.93 23.33
CA PRO A 106 16.76 -4.12 22.01
C PRO A 106 17.70 -5.34 21.95
N VAL A 107 17.61 -6.13 20.88
CA VAL A 107 18.42 -7.34 20.65
C VAL A 107 19.37 -7.15 19.47
N LYS A 108 20.66 -7.47 19.64
CA LYS A 108 21.62 -7.40 18.54
C LYS A 108 21.28 -8.44 17.47
N MET A 109 21.06 -7.98 16.24
CA MET A 109 20.72 -8.83 15.10
C MET A 109 21.94 -9.24 14.30
N VAL A 110 22.80 -8.28 13.94
CA VAL A 110 23.90 -8.47 13.00
C VAL A 110 25.04 -7.51 13.30
N GLU A 111 26.26 -7.94 13.01
CA GLU A 111 27.50 -7.19 13.20
C GLU A 111 28.37 -7.28 11.95
N ALA A 112 29.03 -6.18 11.58
CA ALA A 112 30.05 -6.14 10.56
C ALA A 112 31.27 -5.35 11.04
N ARG A 113 32.41 -5.61 10.39
CA ARG A 113 33.65 -4.85 10.57
C ARG A 113 33.94 -4.02 9.33
N LEU A 114 34.31 -2.77 9.55
CA LEU A 114 34.79 -1.89 8.50
C LEU A 114 36.29 -1.65 8.71
N ASP A 115 37.10 -2.32 7.89
CA ASP A 115 38.56 -2.36 8.06
C ASP A 115 39.28 -1.08 7.62
N LYS A 116 38.58 -0.16 6.94
CA LYS A 116 39.14 1.12 6.49
C LYS A 116 38.16 2.25 6.77
N ALA A 117 38.64 3.30 7.43
CA ALA A 117 37.99 4.60 7.36
C ALA A 117 38.17 5.15 5.94
N ALA A 118 37.17 4.94 5.09
CA ALA A 118 37.16 5.60 3.79
C ALA A 118 36.75 7.06 3.98
N ARG A 119 37.48 7.96 3.33
CA ARG A 119 37.08 9.38 3.18
C ARG A 119 35.83 9.52 2.32
N GLU A 120 35.62 8.55 1.44
CA GLU A 120 34.44 8.41 0.62
C GLU A 120 33.34 7.62 1.36
N PRO A 121 32.05 7.88 1.05
CA PRO A 121 30.96 7.11 1.60
C PRO A 121 31.14 5.60 1.36
N VAL A 122 30.96 4.79 2.41
CA VAL A 122 30.93 3.33 2.32
C VAL A 122 29.51 2.84 2.53
N SER A 123 29.02 2.03 1.59
CA SER A 123 27.75 1.31 1.73
C SER A 123 27.99 -0.09 2.28
N LEU A 124 27.20 -0.45 3.29
CA LEU A 124 27.14 -1.77 3.90
C LEU A 124 25.75 -2.35 3.71
N GLU A 125 25.70 -3.64 3.40
CA GLU A 125 24.47 -4.44 3.43
C GLU A 125 24.56 -5.42 4.60
N LEU A 126 23.62 -5.33 5.54
CA LEU A 126 23.56 -6.18 6.72
C LEU A 126 22.28 -6.99 6.64
N VAL A 127 22.38 -8.31 6.69
CA VAL A 127 21.24 -9.21 6.47
C VAL A 127 20.87 -9.92 7.78
N TRP A 128 19.59 -9.88 8.12
CA TRP A 128 19.02 -10.58 9.27
C TRP A 128 17.77 -11.35 8.85
N GLN A 129 17.47 -12.44 9.57
CA GLN A 129 16.33 -13.30 9.27
C GLN A 129 15.33 -13.27 10.44
N PRO A 130 14.13 -12.68 10.29
CA PRO A 130 13.11 -12.73 11.31
C PRO A 130 12.59 -14.15 11.53
N SER A 131 12.40 -14.53 12.80
CA SER A 131 11.87 -15.83 13.21
C SER A 131 10.39 -15.82 13.59
N THR A 132 9.80 -14.64 13.78
CA THR A 132 8.38 -14.44 14.15
C THR A 132 7.79 -13.28 13.35
N GLY A 133 6.47 -13.31 13.13
CA GLY A 133 5.76 -12.27 12.40
C GLY A 133 4.75 -11.50 13.23
N LEU A 134 4.25 -10.44 12.58
CA LEU A 134 3.09 -9.60 12.87
C LEU A 134 3.27 -8.35 13.73
N PHE A 135 4.34 -7.56 13.52
CA PHE A 135 4.51 -6.29 14.25
C PHE A 135 5.36 -5.27 13.47
N GLY A 136 5.32 -4.01 13.94
CA GLY A 136 6.26 -2.96 13.53
C GLY A 136 7.54 -3.02 14.36
N HIS A 137 8.67 -2.78 13.72
CA HIS A 137 10.01 -2.88 14.28
C HIS A 137 10.75 -1.55 14.14
N GLN A 138 11.62 -1.26 15.11
CA GLN A 138 12.60 -0.19 15.03
C GLN A 138 14.00 -0.79 15.07
N ALA A 139 14.71 -0.71 13.94
CA ALA A 139 16.12 -1.06 13.92
C ALA A 139 16.96 0.14 14.35
N HIS A 140 17.99 -0.12 15.13
CA HIS A 140 19.00 0.84 15.57
C HIS A 140 20.35 0.43 15.02
N LEU A 141 20.96 1.31 14.23
CA LEU A 141 22.34 1.21 13.81
C LEU A 141 23.22 1.84 14.89
N ARG A 142 24.26 1.14 15.33
CA ARG A 142 25.29 1.68 16.24
C ARG A 142 26.68 1.40 15.70
N VAL A 143 27.53 2.42 15.72
CA VAL A 143 28.92 2.31 15.22
C VAL A 143 29.88 2.54 16.38
N PHE A 144 30.84 1.64 16.56
CA PHE A 144 31.81 1.68 17.65
C PHE A 144 33.25 1.73 17.13
N ASP A 145 34.14 2.37 17.89
CA ASP A 145 35.58 2.25 17.70
C ASP A 145 36.15 0.96 18.31
N SER A 146 37.46 0.75 18.13
CA SER A 146 38.18 -0.42 18.67
C SER A 146 38.27 -0.46 20.20
N ALA A 147 37.99 0.66 20.88
CA ALA A 147 37.90 0.73 22.34
C ALA A 147 36.48 0.46 22.85
N GLY A 148 35.51 0.21 21.97
CA GLY A 148 34.11 -0.05 22.31
C GLY A 148 33.30 1.22 22.58
N ARG A 149 33.80 2.41 22.25
CA ARG A 149 33.05 3.66 22.38
C ARG A 149 32.17 3.88 21.17
N GLU A 150 30.91 4.25 21.41
CA GLU A 150 29.96 4.58 20.35
C GLU A 150 30.32 5.91 19.68
N LEU A 151 30.39 5.90 18.36
CA LEU A 151 30.76 7.03 17.51
C LEU A 151 29.56 7.64 16.78
N ALA A 152 28.56 6.81 16.45
CA ALA A 152 27.37 7.23 15.73
C ALA A 152 26.21 6.26 15.97
N GLN A 153 24.99 6.79 15.84
CA GLN A 153 23.76 6.02 15.87
C GLN A 153 22.76 6.54 14.82
N ALA A 154 21.92 5.66 14.32
CA ALA A 154 20.76 5.99 13.50
C ALA A 154 19.66 4.95 13.73
N HIS A 155 18.45 5.23 13.27
CA HIS A 155 17.35 4.27 13.35
C HIS A 155 16.53 4.25 12.06
N THR A 156 15.80 3.17 11.84
CA THR A 156 14.84 3.04 10.76
C THR A 156 13.68 2.15 11.19
N LEU A 157 12.53 2.32 10.54
CA LEU A 157 11.31 1.56 10.83
C LEU A 157 11.03 0.57 9.71
N TYR A 158 10.60 -0.64 10.06
CA TYR A 158 10.19 -1.66 9.10
C TYR A 158 9.13 -2.59 9.70
N GLU A 159 8.58 -3.48 8.89
CA GLU A 159 7.55 -4.44 9.29
C GLU A 159 7.87 -5.86 8.86
N VAL A 160 7.38 -6.83 9.64
CA VAL A 160 7.38 -8.24 9.29
C VAL A 160 5.94 -8.76 9.36
N ALA A 161 5.35 -9.06 8.20
CA ALA A 161 4.01 -9.59 8.05
C ALA A 161 4.03 -11.12 7.91
N ASP A 162 3.05 -11.81 8.47
CA ASP A 162 2.90 -13.27 8.34
C ASP A 162 1.92 -13.66 7.21
N GLY A 163 2.01 -12.96 6.08
CA GLY A 163 1.00 -13.03 5.01
C GLY A 163 -0.27 -12.23 5.29
N ARG A 164 -0.41 -11.63 6.47
CA ARG A 164 -1.56 -10.78 6.85
C ARG A 164 -1.22 -9.28 6.88
N TRP A 165 -0.59 -8.80 5.82
CA TRP A 165 -0.15 -7.41 5.66
C TRP A 165 -1.30 -6.39 5.84
N GLN A 166 -2.55 -6.78 5.59
CA GLN A 166 -3.72 -5.94 5.79
C GLN A 166 -3.89 -5.45 7.24
N HIS A 167 -3.36 -6.17 8.22
CA HIS A 167 -3.38 -5.74 9.63
C HIS A 167 -2.35 -4.64 9.95
N LEU A 168 -1.42 -4.40 9.02
CA LEU A 168 -0.32 -3.45 9.16
C LEU A 168 -0.48 -2.26 8.20
N MET A 169 -1.60 -2.13 7.50
CA MET A 169 -1.77 -1.09 6.48
C MET A 169 -1.61 0.32 7.03
N ARG A 170 -0.66 1.05 6.46
CA ARG A 170 -0.50 2.49 6.57
C ARG A 170 -0.58 3.02 5.15
N PHE A 171 -1.78 3.46 4.77
CA PHE A 171 -2.09 3.71 3.37
C PHE A 171 -2.02 5.19 3.00
N ALA A 172 -1.54 5.47 1.78
CA ALA A 172 -1.84 6.68 1.03
C ALA A 172 -3.01 6.40 0.08
N ALA A 173 -3.80 7.43 -0.24
CA ALA A 173 -4.79 7.37 -1.31
C ALA A 173 -4.44 8.42 -2.37
N MET A 174 -4.30 8.00 -3.62
CA MET A 174 -4.02 8.89 -4.74
C MET A 174 -4.96 8.65 -5.91
N GLY A 175 -5.32 9.73 -6.58
CA GLY A 175 -6.15 9.66 -7.76
C GLY A 175 -5.42 8.96 -8.89
N GLY A 176 -6.11 8.12 -9.66
CA GLY A 176 -5.54 7.41 -10.80
C GLY A 176 -4.73 8.30 -11.76
N HIS A 177 -5.23 9.51 -12.05
CA HIS A 177 -4.54 10.47 -12.92
C HIS A 177 -3.30 11.14 -12.29
N LEU A 178 -3.20 11.15 -10.96
CA LEU A 178 -2.07 11.74 -10.23
C LEU A 178 -0.95 10.73 -9.96
N ALA A 179 -1.30 9.47 -9.76
CA ALA A 179 -0.35 8.40 -9.48
C ALA A 179 0.04 7.60 -10.73
N ALA A 180 -0.83 7.57 -11.75
CA ALA A 180 -0.61 6.84 -12.99
C ALA A 180 -1.05 7.63 -14.23
N GLY A 181 -0.96 8.97 -14.18
CA GLY A 181 -1.26 9.83 -15.32
C GLY A 181 -0.34 9.58 -16.51
N GLU A 182 -0.82 9.79 -17.74
CA GLU A 182 -0.04 9.54 -18.97
C GLU A 182 1.26 10.35 -19.09
N HIS A 183 1.37 11.46 -18.37
CA HIS A 183 2.50 12.39 -18.41
C HIS A 183 3.61 12.04 -17.41
N LEU A 184 3.39 11.07 -16.51
CA LEU A 184 4.36 10.71 -15.47
C LEU A 184 5.49 9.87 -16.05
N GLY A 185 6.74 10.30 -15.79
CA GLY A 185 7.95 9.55 -16.10
C GLY A 185 8.39 8.62 -14.96
N GLU A 186 9.46 7.87 -15.19
CA GLU A 186 10.04 6.97 -14.16
C GLU A 186 10.41 7.74 -12.88
N ASP A 187 10.99 8.93 -13.03
CA ASP A 187 11.42 9.76 -11.91
C ASP A 187 10.24 10.27 -11.07
N ASP A 188 9.08 10.53 -11.70
CA ASP A 188 7.86 10.91 -10.98
C ASP A 188 7.35 9.73 -10.14
N LEU A 189 7.29 8.53 -10.72
CA LEU A 189 6.83 7.33 -10.01
C LEU A 189 7.78 6.98 -8.85
N ARG A 190 9.11 7.06 -9.07
CA ARG A 190 10.10 6.87 -8.00
C ARG A 190 9.95 7.90 -6.88
N ARG A 191 9.62 9.15 -7.22
CA ARG A 191 9.35 10.20 -6.23
C ARG A 191 8.12 9.87 -5.38
N ILE A 192 7.06 9.32 -5.96
CA ILE A 192 5.87 8.85 -5.21
C ILE A 192 6.29 7.76 -4.21
N VAL A 193 7.02 6.74 -4.65
CA VAL A 193 7.48 5.65 -3.78
C VAL A 193 8.41 6.16 -2.68
N ARG A 194 9.35 7.07 -3.00
CA ARG A 194 10.22 7.71 -2.00
C ARG A 194 9.41 8.49 -0.97
N ALA A 195 8.44 9.29 -1.40
CA ALA A 195 7.60 10.07 -0.51
C ALA A 195 6.76 9.17 0.42
N MET A 196 6.25 8.04 -0.08
CA MET A 196 5.59 7.04 0.75
C MET A 196 6.55 6.42 1.78
N ARG A 197 7.76 6.07 1.35
CA ARG A 197 8.81 5.48 2.21
C ARG A 197 9.19 6.42 3.35
N ASP A 198 9.45 7.68 3.03
CA ASP A 198 9.83 8.72 4.00
C ASP A 198 8.67 9.04 4.97
N ALA A 199 7.41 8.82 4.55
CA ALA A 199 6.22 8.91 5.39
C ALA A 199 5.84 7.60 6.11
N HIS A 200 6.67 6.56 6.00
CA HIS A 200 6.44 5.22 6.53
C HIS A 200 5.12 4.57 6.07
N LEU A 201 4.61 4.93 4.89
CA LEU A 201 3.45 4.30 4.28
C LEU A 201 3.86 3.02 3.54
N ASN A 202 3.05 1.97 3.68
CA ASN A 202 3.33 0.66 3.08
C ASN A 202 2.28 0.22 2.05
N THR A 203 1.21 1.01 1.86
CA THR A 203 0.11 0.68 0.95
C THR A 203 -0.29 1.93 0.18
N LEU A 204 -0.52 1.80 -1.13
CA LEU A 204 -1.09 2.84 -1.97
C LEU A 204 -2.46 2.38 -2.48
N GLU A 205 -3.50 3.11 -2.13
CA GLU A 205 -4.79 3.04 -2.80
C GLU A 205 -4.78 3.92 -4.04
N LEU A 206 -5.11 3.32 -5.18
CA LEU A 206 -5.44 4.04 -6.39
C LEU A 206 -6.94 4.26 -6.46
N PHE A 207 -7.41 5.49 -6.21
CA PHE A 207 -8.83 5.83 -6.29
C PHE A 207 -9.21 6.48 -7.61
N ALA A 208 -10.48 6.31 -8.01
CA ALA A 208 -11.01 6.85 -9.26
C ALA A 208 -10.14 6.48 -10.47
N TRP A 209 -9.65 5.24 -10.51
CA TRP A 209 -8.73 4.79 -11.55
C TRP A 209 -9.43 4.15 -12.74
N MET A 210 -10.62 3.57 -12.55
CA MET A 210 -11.39 2.87 -13.57
C MET A 210 -12.17 3.84 -14.48
N PRO A 211 -12.35 3.51 -15.78
CA PRO A 211 -13.14 4.32 -16.69
C PRO A 211 -14.61 4.29 -16.32
N GLU A 212 -15.11 3.13 -15.87
CA GLU A 212 -16.46 2.93 -15.38
C GLU A 212 -16.42 2.11 -14.07
N PRO A 213 -17.41 2.24 -13.17
CA PRO A 213 -17.42 1.54 -11.86
C PRO A 213 -17.30 0.01 -11.92
N HIS A 214 -17.56 -0.59 -13.08
CA HIS A 214 -17.59 -2.03 -13.33
C HIS A 214 -16.51 -2.50 -14.30
N ASP A 215 -15.75 -1.58 -14.91
CA ASP A 215 -14.68 -1.91 -15.86
C ASP A 215 -13.33 -1.88 -15.13
N PHE A 216 -12.93 -3.05 -14.62
CA PHE A 216 -11.67 -3.23 -13.91
C PHE A 216 -10.52 -3.60 -14.85
N THR A 217 -10.81 -3.88 -16.12
CA THR A 217 -9.77 -4.29 -17.06
C THR A 217 -9.88 -3.50 -18.37
N PRO A 218 -9.70 -2.17 -18.32
CA PRO A 218 -9.92 -1.33 -19.49
C PRO A 218 -9.01 -1.76 -20.64
N GLU A 219 -9.56 -2.21 -21.77
CA GLU A 219 -8.73 -2.73 -22.87
C GLU A 219 -7.81 -1.67 -23.48
N THR A 220 -8.20 -0.39 -23.39
CA THR A 220 -7.39 0.70 -23.92
C THR A 220 -6.15 0.96 -23.05
N PRO A 221 -5.00 1.33 -23.64
CA PRO A 221 -3.80 1.63 -22.86
C PRO A 221 -3.93 2.93 -22.05
N LEU A 222 -4.80 3.83 -22.51
CA LEU A 222 -5.12 5.10 -21.88
C LEU A 222 -6.64 5.25 -21.77
N TRP A 223 -7.11 5.78 -20.64
CA TRP A 223 -8.54 6.08 -20.45
C TRP A 223 -8.75 7.26 -19.51
N LYS A 224 -9.98 7.76 -19.49
CA LYS A 224 -10.44 8.78 -18.53
C LYS A 224 -11.28 8.08 -17.48
N SER A 225 -11.20 8.55 -16.24
CA SER A 225 -12.02 8.03 -15.15
C SER A 225 -13.41 8.66 -15.16
N ALA A 226 -14.46 7.87 -14.89
CA ALA A 226 -15.83 8.36 -14.67
C ALA A 226 -15.93 9.37 -13.51
N TYR A 227 -14.98 9.35 -12.56
CA TYR A 227 -15.04 10.17 -11.35
C TYR A 227 -14.39 11.55 -11.53
N TYR A 228 -13.53 11.74 -12.54
CA TYR A 228 -12.85 13.03 -12.78
C TYR A 228 -13.62 13.90 -13.77
N ARG A 229 -14.56 14.69 -13.25
CA ARG A 229 -15.36 15.64 -14.06
C ARG A 229 -14.67 16.98 -14.31
N ARG A 230 -13.68 17.36 -13.48
CA ARG A 230 -13.07 18.70 -13.49
C ARG A 230 -11.87 18.80 -14.43
N ASP A 231 -11.06 17.76 -14.52
CA ASP A 231 -9.96 17.68 -15.47
C ASP A 231 -10.37 16.74 -16.60
N LYS A 232 -10.89 17.32 -17.68
CA LYS A 232 -11.44 16.55 -18.79
C LYS A 232 -10.35 15.91 -19.64
N ASP A 233 -9.09 16.32 -19.50
CA ASP A 233 -8.00 15.84 -20.35
C ASP A 233 -7.04 14.91 -19.61
N ALA A 234 -7.11 14.86 -18.28
CA ALA A 234 -6.42 13.86 -17.48
C ALA A 234 -6.74 12.42 -17.91
N ARG A 235 -5.72 11.74 -18.43
CA ARG A 235 -5.77 10.31 -18.77
C ARG A 235 -4.90 9.49 -17.83
N ILE A 236 -5.38 8.29 -17.56
CA ILE A 236 -4.70 7.26 -16.77
C ILE A 236 -4.04 6.30 -17.74
N SER A 237 -2.82 5.89 -17.43
CA SER A 237 -2.02 4.96 -18.24
C SER A 237 -1.90 3.60 -17.57
N ALA A 238 -2.29 2.54 -18.29
CA ALA A 238 -2.07 1.16 -17.86
C ALA A 238 -0.59 0.89 -17.58
N GLU A 239 0.30 1.39 -18.44
CA GLU A 239 1.75 1.20 -18.29
C GLU A 239 2.24 1.81 -16.97
N ASN A 240 1.74 3.00 -16.61
CA ASN A 240 2.15 3.66 -15.37
C ASN A 240 1.57 2.98 -14.13
N ILE A 241 0.38 2.37 -14.20
CA ILE A 241 -0.13 1.50 -13.11
C ILE A 241 0.83 0.32 -12.90
N ILE A 242 1.21 -0.38 -13.97
CA ILE A 242 2.11 -1.54 -13.91
C ILE A 242 3.49 -1.15 -13.37
N ARG A 243 4.07 -0.05 -13.87
CA ARG A 243 5.38 0.44 -13.43
C ARG A 243 5.36 0.88 -11.97
N LEU A 244 4.29 1.55 -11.54
CA LEU A 244 4.11 1.95 -10.14
C LEU A 244 3.96 0.72 -9.24
N GLY A 245 3.15 -0.27 -9.62
CA GLY A 245 3.00 -1.53 -8.89
C GLY A 245 4.34 -2.23 -8.67
N ARG A 246 5.11 -2.40 -9.75
CA ARG A 246 6.46 -2.96 -9.67
C ARG A 246 7.37 -2.19 -8.69
N LEU A 247 7.42 -0.85 -8.79
CA LEU A 247 8.26 -0.03 -7.90
C LEU A 247 7.83 -0.13 -6.44
N LEU A 248 6.52 -0.20 -6.17
CA LEU A 248 5.98 -0.43 -4.83
C LEU A 248 6.40 -1.81 -4.31
N HIS A 249 6.22 -2.87 -5.09
CA HIS A 249 6.57 -4.24 -4.70
C HIS A 249 8.07 -4.43 -4.46
N GLU A 250 8.93 -3.81 -5.28
CA GLU A 250 10.38 -3.78 -5.09
C GLU A 250 10.76 -3.18 -3.72
N ASN A 251 9.95 -2.25 -3.21
CA ASN A 251 10.11 -1.60 -1.91
C ASN A 251 9.30 -2.29 -0.78
N GLY A 252 8.70 -3.45 -1.05
CA GLY A 252 7.84 -4.16 -0.09
C GLY A 252 6.56 -3.42 0.28
N MET A 253 6.07 -2.55 -0.61
CA MET A 253 4.79 -1.87 -0.47
C MET A 253 3.70 -2.62 -1.24
N LYS A 254 2.45 -2.22 -1.00
CA LYS A 254 1.25 -2.81 -1.57
C LYS A 254 0.51 -1.81 -2.45
N LEU A 255 -0.04 -2.27 -3.56
CA LEU A 255 -0.89 -1.48 -4.45
C LEU A 255 -2.31 -2.04 -4.40
N VAL A 256 -3.28 -1.23 -3.96
CA VAL A 256 -4.68 -1.63 -3.86
C VAL A 256 -5.57 -0.79 -4.78
N ALA A 257 -6.50 -1.46 -5.45
CA ALA A 257 -7.49 -0.81 -6.30
C ALA A 257 -8.70 -0.34 -5.48
N TYR A 258 -9.18 0.88 -5.70
CA TYR A 258 -10.51 1.28 -5.24
C TYR A 258 -11.60 0.66 -6.13
N ASN A 259 -12.74 0.33 -5.55
CA ASN A 259 -13.97 0.01 -6.28
C ASN A 259 -15.22 0.57 -5.60
N GLU A 260 -16.14 1.09 -6.40
CA GLU A 260 -17.49 1.42 -5.95
C GLU A 260 -18.43 0.24 -6.22
N THR A 261 -18.57 -0.65 -5.23
CA THR A 261 -19.36 -1.88 -5.36
C THR A 261 -20.86 -1.62 -5.42
N SER A 262 -21.30 -0.42 -5.02
CA SER A 262 -22.72 -0.10 -4.94
C SER A 262 -23.34 0.38 -6.25
N VAL A 263 -22.58 0.41 -7.35
CA VAL A 263 -22.98 1.13 -8.57
C VAL A 263 -22.85 0.27 -9.81
N LEU A 264 -23.92 0.20 -10.60
CA LEU A 264 -23.90 -0.28 -11.97
C LEU A 264 -24.67 0.68 -12.89
N GLU A 265 -24.18 0.84 -14.12
CA GLU A 265 -24.88 1.62 -15.14
C GLU A 265 -25.94 0.78 -15.88
N PRO A 266 -27.05 1.37 -16.37
CA PRO A 266 -28.04 0.70 -17.21
C PRO A 266 -27.48 0.15 -18.52
N SER A 267 -26.38 0.72 -19.01
CA SER A 267 -25.68 0.33 -20.24
C SER A 267 -24.97 -1.02 -20.10
N VAL A 268 -24.65 -1.45 -18.87
CA VAL A 268 -23.95 -2.71 -18.62
C VAL A 268 -24.85 -3.87 -19.02
N SER A 269 -24.34 -4.78 -19.86
CA SER A 269 -25.00 -6.03 -20.23
C SER A 269 -24.23 -7.20 -19.64
N ILE A 270 -24.92 -8.08 -18.92
CA ILE A 270 -24.34 -9.30 -18.36
C ILE A 270 -24.76 -10.47 -19.25
N PRO A 271 -23.81 -11.19 -19.90
CA PRO A 271 -24.14 -12.30 -20.78
C PRO A 271 -25.10 -13.29 -20.12
N GLY A 272 -26.21 -13.57 -20.79
CA GLY A 272 -27.23 -14.52 -20.33
C GLY A 272 -28.14 -14.02 -19.20
N GLN A 273 -28.11 -12.73 -18.85
CA GLN A 273 -29.02 -12.14 -17.88
C GLN A 273 -29.82 -10.97 -18.48
N ASP A 274 -31.09 -10.85 -18.09
CA ASP A 274 -31.92 -9.69 -18.37
C ASP A 274 -31.45 -8.49 -17.52
N ALA A 275 -31.46 -7.29 -18.10
CA ALA A 275 -31.04 -6.07 -17.43
C ALA A 275 -31.85 -5.76 -16.16
N GLU A 276 -33.11 -6.17 -16.12
CA GLU A 276 -33.96 -6.05 -14.95
C GLU A 276 -33.58 -7.03 -13.83
N ALA A 277 -32.93 -8.16 -14.16
CA ALA A 277 -32.65 -9.23 -13.20
C ALA A 277 -31.58 -8.87 -12.16
N TYR A 278 -30.72 -7.89 -12.45
CA TYR A 278 -29.68 -7.41 -11.54
C TYR A 278 -29.96 -6.05 -10.93
N LYS A 279 -31.16 -5.48 -11.12
CA LYS A 279 -31.61 -4.27 -10.43
C LYS A 279 -32.19 -4.61 -9.05
N VAL A 280 -31.98 -3.71 -8.10
CA VAL A 280 -32.54 -3.82 -6.74
C VAL A 280 -33.63 -2.77 -6.53
N TYR A 281 -34.81 -3.20 -6.10
CA TYR A 281 -35.93 -2.33 -5.76
C TYR A 281 -36.21 -2.34 -4.26
N TYR A 282 -36.47 -1.16 -3.69
CA TYR A 282 -37.01 -1.03 -2.35
C TYR A 282 -38.55 -0.96 -2.40
N ARG A 283 -39.20 -1.64 -1.47
CA ARG A 283 -40.66 -1.59 -1.31
C ARG A 283 -41.01 -0.60 -0.20
N HIS A 284 -41.73 0.45 -0.57
CA HIS A 284 -42.27 1.44 0.35
C HIS A 284 -43.42 0.85 1.18
N GLY A 285 -43.76 1.49 2.30
CA GLY A 285 -44.87 1.06 3.17
C GLY A 285 -46.24 1.06 2.49
N ASP A 286 -46.40 1.83 1.40
CA ASP A 286 -47.58 1.87 0.53
C ASP A 286 -47.58 0.77 -0.55
N GLY A 287 -46.56 -0.10 -0.56
CA GLY A 287 -46.39 -1.19 -1.52
C GLY A 287 -45.69 -0.79 -2.83
N ARG A 288 -45.41 0.50 -3.06
CA ARG A 288 -44.71 1.00 -4.26
C ARG A 288 -43.28 0.48 -4.32
N LEU A 289 -42.83 0.07 -5.50
CA LEU A 289 -41.44 -0.31 -5.75
C LEU A 289 -40.68 0.89 -6.34
N GLU A 290 -39.49 1.16 -5.80
CA GLU A 290 -38.59 2.21 -6.28
C GLU A 290 -37.20 1.62 -6.52
N LEU A 291 -36.63 1.89 -7.69
CA LEU A 291 -35.28 1.46 -8.04
C LEU A 291 -34.28 2.11 -7.07
N GLN A 292 -33.44 1.30 -6.45
CA GLN A 292 -32.44 1.82 -5.53
C GLN A 292 -31.29 2.45 -6.32
N ALA A 293 -31.21 3.78 -6.29
CA ALA A 293 -30.12 4.55 -6.88
C ALA A 293 -29.20 5.11 -5.78
N PRO A 294 -27.90 4.72 -5.73
CA PRO A 294 -26.95 5.20 -4.73
C PRO A 294 -26.67 6.71 -4.88
N TYR A 295 -26.75 7.23 -6.11
CA TYR A 295 -26.58 8.66 -6.40
C TYR A 295 -27.86 9.23 -7.02
N LYS A 296 -28.67 9.88 -6.19
CA LYS A 296 -29.97 10.48 -6.60
C LYS A 296 -29.85 11.50 -7.72
N THR A 297 -28.67 12.07 -7.95
CA THR A 297 -28.42 13.17 -8.89
C THR A 297 -27.99 12.71 -10.28
N SER A 298 -27.60 11.45 -10.49
CA SER A 298 -27.12 11.01 -11.82
C SER A 298 -28.19 10.33 -12.67
N GLY A 299 -29.24 9.73 -12.10
CA GLY A 299 -30.29 9.02 -12.86
C GLY A 299 -29.80 7.88 -13.76
N GLN A 300 -28.49 7.63 -13.77
CA GLN A 300 -27.74 6.78 -14.71
C GLN A 300 -27.09 5.61 -13.98
N CYS A 301 -27.30 5.46 -12.68
CA CYS A 301 -26.70 4.39 -11.88
C CYS A 301 -27.73 3.80 -10.92
N PHE A 302 -27.63 2.51 -10.68
CA PHE A 302 -28.44 1.81 -9.69
C PHE A 302 -27.60 0.84 -8.87
N GLN A 303 -28.16 0.41 -7.75
CA GLN A 303 -27.58 -0.58 -6.87
C GLN A 303 -27.75 -1.98 -7.47
N PRO A 304 -26.66 -2.69 -7.81
CA PRO A 304 -26.78 -4.02 -8.38
C PRO A 304 -27.17 -5.07 -7.33
N ASN A 305 -27.88 -6.10 -7.76
CA ASN A 305 -28.08 -7.33 -7.01
C ASN A 305 -26.74 -8.08 -6.97
N SER A 306 -26.04 -7.99 -5.83
CA SER A 306 -24.69 -8.53 -5.66
C SER A 306 -24.60 -10.01 -6.07
N LEU A 307 -25.62 -10.82 -5.79
CA LEU A 307 -25.60 -12.24 -6.16
C LEU A 307 -25.61 -12.48 -7.68
N LYS A 308 -26.20 -11.56 -8.45
CA LYS A 308 -26.32 -11.67 -9.91
C LYS A 308 -25.09 -11.13 -10.63
N VAL A 309 -24.41 -10.14 -10.04
CA VAL A 309 -23.17 -9.55 -10.57
C VAL A 309 -21.90 -10.23 -10.04
N ALA A 310 -22.00 -11.18 -9.11
CA ALA A 310 -20.84 -11.82 -8.47
C ALA A 310 -19.85 -12.43 -9.47
N ASP A 311 -20.34 -13.17 -10.48
CA ASP A 311 -19.48 -13.82 -11.47
C ASP A 311 -18.83 -12.82 -12.43
N LEU A 312 -19.56 -11.75 -12.79
CA LEU A 312 -19.00 -10.64 -13.57
C LEU A 312 -17.86 -9.99 -12.80
N PHE A 313 -18.13 -9.53 -11.57
CA PHE A 313 -17.12 -8.89 -10.72
C PHE A 313 -15.91 -9.82 -10.49
N ALA A 314 -16.15 -11.11 -10.23
CA ALA A 314 -15.08 -12.07 -10.01
C ALA A 314 -14.16 -12.23 -11.23
N ARG A 315 -14.74 -12.30 -12.44
CA ARG A 315 -13.98 -12.38 -13.69
C ARG A 315 -13.19 -11.09 -13.93
N GLU A 316 -13.84 -9.93 -13.83
CA GLU A 316 -13.18 -8.64 -14.03
C GLU A 316 -12.04 -8.42 -13.02
N MET A 317 -12.26 -8.81 -11.76
CA MET A 317 -11.24 -8.71 -10.72
C MET A 317 -10.05 -9.64 -10.98
N ALA A 318 -10.30 -10.90 -11.39
CA ALA A 318 -9.23 -11.85 -11.69
C ALA A 318 -8.39 -11.39 -12.90
N GLU A 319 -9.02 -10.85 -13.93
CA GLU A 319 -8.31 -10.27 -15.08
C GLU A 319 -7.53 -9.01 -14.68
N SER A 320 -8.14 -8.13 -13.89
CA SER A 320 -7.51 -6.90 -13.41
C SER A 320 -6.27 -7.19 -12.57
N VAL A 321 -6.34 -8.17 -11.68
CA VAL A 321 -5.20 -8.68 -10.91
C VAL A 321 -4.10 -9.18 -11.84
N ARG A 322 -4.45 -10.04 -12.81
CA ARG A 322 -3.44 -10.55 -13.75
C ARG A 322 -2.74 -9.43 -14.52
N ARG A 323 -3.48 -8.38 -14.87
CA ARG A 323 -2.99 -7.27 -15.68
C ARG A 323 -2.17 -6.25 -14.91
N PHE A 324 -2.61 -5.89 -13.71
CA PHE A 324 -2.06 -4.77 -12.94
C PHE A 324 -1.36 -5.18 -11.65
N ASP A 325 -1.40 -6.47 -11.29
CA ASP A 325 -0.77 -7.06 -10.11
C ASP A 325 -1.23 -6.40 -8.79
N TRP A 326 -2.54 -6.19 -8.67
CA TRP A 326 -3.14 -5.64 -7.44
C TRP A 326 -2.93 -6.58 -6.26
N ASP A 327 -2.49 -6.05 -5.12
CA ASP A 327 -2.42 -6.79 -3.87
C ASP A 327 -3.80 -6.94 -3.20
N GLY A 328 -4.73 -6.05 -3.52
CA GLY A 328 -6.05 -6.01 -2.91
C GLY A 328 -7.00 -5.03 -3.57
N ILE A 329 -8.25 -5.05 -3.11
CA ILE A 329 -9.30 -4.13 -3.53
C ILE A 329 -10.00 -3.57 -2.29
N LEU A 330 -10.18 -2.25 -2.30
CA LEU A 330 -10.98 -1.52 -1.33
C LEU A 330 -12.37 -1.31 -1.91
N MET A 331 -13.34 -2.03 -1.34
CA MET A 331 -14.71 -2.04 -1.83
C MET A 331 -15.55 -1.00 -1.09
N ASP A 332 -15.76 0.15 -1.71
CA ASP A 332 -16.66 1.18 -1.23
C ASP A 332 -18.11 0.71 -1.30
N SER A 333 -18.86 1.08 -0.26
CA SER A 333 -20.29 0.78 -0.11
C SER A 333 -20.69 -0.69 -0.29
N ALA A 334 -19.74 -1.64 -0.20
CA ALA A 334 -19.99 -3.08 -0.33
C ALA A 334 -21.04 -3.56 0.68
N THR A 335 -20.92 -3.11 1.94
CA THR A 335 -21.89 -3.43 2.99
C THR A 335 -23.29 -2.98 2.56
N GLN A 336 -23.45 -1.76 2.06
CA GLN A 336 -24.73 -1.25 1.57
C GLN A 336 -25.26 -2.10 0.41
N ALA A 337 -24.40 -2.52 -0.52
CA ALA A 337 -24.80 -3.40 -1.62
C ALA A 337 -25.32 -4.77 -1.13
N PHE A 338 -24.68 -5.33 -0.12
CA PHE A 338 -25.10 -6.61 0.47
C PHE A 338 -26.44 -6.47 1.23
N TYR A 339 -26.62 -5.38 1.98
CA TYR A 339 -27.90 -5.07 2.64
C TYR A 339 -29.03 -4.83 1.64
N ALA A 340 -28.75 -4.09 0.57
CA ALA A 340 -29.68 -3.84 -0.52
C ALA A 340 -30.14 -5.15 -1.16
N THR A 341 -29.20 -6.04 -1.46
CA THR A 341 -29.52 -7.35 -2.07
C THR A 341 -30.33 -8.24 -1.13
N ALA A 342 -29.98 -8.31 0.16
CA ALA A 342 -30.65 -9.17 1.15
C ALA A 342 -32.10 -8.75 1.47
N ASN A 343 -32.38 -7.45 1.40
CA ASN A 343 -33.69 -6.86 1.74
C ASN A 343 -34.45 -6.34 0.52
N GLY A 344 -33.83 -6.39 -0.66
CA GLY A 344 -34.36 -5.86 -1.89
C GLY A 344 -35.34 -6.79 -2.58
N HIS A 345 -36.00 -6.22 -3.59
CA HIS A 345 -36.99 -6.90 -4.42
C HIS A 345 -36.63 -6.79 -5.90
N ASP A 346 -37.18 -7.68 -6.72
CA ASP A 346 -37.20 -7.54 -8.17
C ASP A 346 -38.30 -6.54 -8.61
N ALA A 347 -38.38 -6.25 -9.91
CA ALA A 347 -39.41 -5.37 -10.47
C ALA A 347 -40.86 -5.87 -10.28
N LYS A 348 -41.05 -7.15 -9.96
CA LYS A 348 -42.35 -7.76 -9.66
C LYS A 348 -42.66 -7.74 -8.15
N GLY A 349 -41.72 -7.29 -7.34
CA GLY A 349 -41.85 -7.20 -5.89
C GLY A 349 -41.58 -8.50 -5.16
N ASN A 350 -40.99 -9.50 -5.81
CA ASN A 350 -40.50 -10.70 -5.13
C ASN A 350 -39.19 -10.38 -4.43
N ARG A 351 -38.97 -10.97 -3.26
CA ARG A 351 -37.69 -10.85 -2.55
C ARG A 351 -36.57 -11.46 -3.39
N LEU A 352 -35.41 -10.79 -3.45
CA LEU A 352 -34.28 -11.25 -4.27
C LEU A 352 -33.61 -12.51 -3.71
N THR A 353 -33.61 -12.69 -2.39
CA THR A 353 -32.95 -13.81 -1.71
C THR A 353 -33.43 -13.95 -0.25
N ASP A 354 -33.34 -15.15 0.31
CA ASP A 354 -33.56 -15.39 1.75
C ASP A 354 -32.27 -15.29 2.59
N LEU A 355 -31.15 -14.97 1.96
CA LEU A 355 -29.86 -14.79 2.64
C LEU A 355 -29.83 -13.54 3.51
N THR A 356 -29.06 -13.61 4.59
CA THR A 356 -28.67 -12.43 5.38
C THR A 356 -27.64 -11.58 4.61
N PRO A 357 -27.47 -10.28 4.95
CA PRO A 357 -26.43 -9.44 4.35
C PRO A 357 -25.02 -10.03 4.46
N GLY A 358 -24.69 -10.67 5.59
CA GLY A 358 -23.40 -11.35 5.77
C GLY A 358 -23.19 -12.49 4.77
N GLN A 359 -24.20 -13.35 4.60
CA GLN A 359 -24.14 -14.46 3.63
C GLN A 359 -24.11 -13.98 2.17
N VAL A 360 -24.75 -12.85 1.86
CA VAL A 360 -24.62 -12.21 0.53
C VAL A 360 -23.18 -11.76 0.32
N GLY A 361 -22.59 -11.08 1.30
CA GLY A 361 -21.19 -10.65 1.25
C GLY A 361 -20.22 -11.82 1.10
N GLU A 362 -20.37 -12.89 1.90
CA GLU A 362 -19.57 -14.11 1.81
C GLU A 362 -19.63 -14.76 0.43
N ARG A 363 -20.81 -14.83 -0.19
CA ARG A 363 -20.96 -15.36 -1.55
C ARG A 363 -20.29 -14.45 -2.58
N TYR A 364 -20.58 -13.15 -2.54
CA TYR A 364 -20.04 -12.17 -3.48
C TYR A 364 -18.50 -12.14 -3.46
N VAL A 365 -17.94 -11.91 -2.27
CA VAL A 365 -16.50 -11.84 -2.01
C VAL A 365 -15.85 -13.20 -2.21
N GLY A 366 -16.52 -14.28 -1.79
CA GLY A 366 -16.02 -15.65 -1.94
C GLY A 366 -15.89 -16.08 -3.40
N THR A 367 -16.82 -15.69 -4.28
CA THR A 367 -16.72 -15.94 -5.72
C THR A 367 -15.52 -15.20 -6.32
N ALA A 368 -15.33 -13.92 -5.99
CA ALA A 368 -14.18 -13.15 -6.46
C ALA A 368 -12.84 -13.75 -5.98
N ARG A 369 -12.74 -14.11 -4.70
CA ARG A 369 -11.53 -14.74 -4.15
C ARG A 369 -11.17 -16.04 -4.86
N LYS A 370 -12.17 -16.89 -5.15
CA LYS A 370 -11.95 -18.15 -5.89
C LYS A 370 -11.43 -17.90 -7.30
N ALA A 371 -12.01 -16.93 -8.02
CA ALA A 371 -11.57 -16.59 -9.36
C ALA A 371 -10.14 -16.04 -9.37
N VAL A 372 -9.80 -15.14 -8.43
CA VAL A 372 -8.46 -14.55 -8.30
C VAL A 372 -7.41 -15.60 -7.92
N HIS A 373 -7.73 -16.58 -7.07
CA HIS A 373 -6.79 -17.66 -6.74
C HIS A 373 -6.58 -18.68 -7.88
N ALA A 374 -7.41 -18.63 -8.92
CA ALA A 374 -7.31 -19.54 -10.05
C ALA A 374 -6.41 -19.01 -11.18
N VAL A 375 -5.93 -17.76 -11.09
CA VAL A 375 -5.17 -17.08 -12.15
C VAL A 375 -3.69 -16.93 -11.85
#